data_AF-A0A3D3ES86-F1
#
_entry.id   AF-A0A3D3ES86-F1
#
_cell.length_a   1.000
_cell.length_b   1.000
_cell.length_c   1.000
_cell.angle_alpha   90.00
_cell.angle_beta   90.00
_cell.angle_gamma   90.00
#
_symmetry.space_group_name_H-M   'P 1'
#
loop_
_entity.id
_entity.type
_entity.pdbx_description
1 polymer ?
#
loop_
_entity_poly.entity_id
_entity_poly.type
_entity_poly.pdbx_seq_one_letter_code
_entity_poly.pdbx_strand_id
1 'polypeptide(L)'
;LFRVQKVNSDGKTSYTPAPEDYIMNQIRSEAPLLSITTRVTKEALTELYLTMPDGFVMAGLPKELSTVNTIISRDPTVRLMETEQDKVSYYPYIMGRIAGSYKEANGAVAVAEERIGVVLNNKMQLVWERGVKESSHSIRKLENMTWTVTSDRTLESCLELMLSYQGNPVSMKQLSGQEKPVYEILESFSRYTPVRLTGITLENVLYFVSSGKPVIAMTNTKDAVLIYGYDAFNLMIINPKRNTAEKVGMQDGKEMFEKAGNVFISYLD
;
A
#
# COMPACT_ATOMS: atom_id res chain seq x y z
N LEU A 1 39.37 -8.35 27.49
CA LEU A 1 39.72 -7.14 28.26
C LEU A 1 40.42 -7.59 29.54
N PHE A 2 41.70 -7.27 29.72
CA PHE A 2 42.46 -7.65 30.92
C PHE A 2 42.16 -6.68 32.06
N ARG A 3 41.73 -7.19 33.22
CA ARG A 3 41.49 -6.36 34.42
C ARG A 3 42.83 -6.05 35.07
N VAL A 4 43.09 -4.78 35.34
CA VAL A 4 44.35 -4.32 35.94
C VAL A 4 44.05 -3.45 37.16
N GLN A 5 44.91 -3.55 38.17
CA GLN A 5 44.87 -2.71 39.36
C GLN A 5 45.99 -1.67 39.30
N LYS A 6 45.66 -0.44 39.66
CA LYS A 6 46.61 0.66 39.72
C LYS A 6 47.47 0.53 40.98
N VAL A 7 48.79 0.51 40.82
CA VAL A 7 49.76 0.50 41.93
C VAL A 7 50.63 1.75 41.81
N ASN A 8 50.76 2.48 42.91
CA ASN A 8 51.66 3.63 43.00
C ASN A 8 52.85 3.24 43.86
N SER A 9 54.04 3.22 43.27
CA SER A 9 55.28 3.10 44.01
C SER A 9 56.25 4.17 43.49
N ASP A 10 56.86 4.89 44.42
CA ASP A 10 57.90 5.90 44.16
C ASP A 10 57.52 6.97 43.11
N GLY A 11 56.34 7.56 43.27
CA GLY A 11 55.88 8.68 42.43
C GLY A 11 55.52 8.32 40.99
N LYS A 12 55.57 7.04 40.61
CA LYS A 12 55.20 6.57 39.26
C LYS A 12 54.00 5.61 39.34
N THR A 13 52.97 5.89 38.54
CA THR A 13 51.79 5.02 38.43
C THR A 13 52.06 3.87 37.47
N SER A 14 51.92 2.63 37.93
CA SER A 14 51.93 1.43 37.09
C SER A 14 50.63 0.63 37.24
N TYR A 15 50.37 -0.27 36.29
CA TYR A 15 49.19 -1.12 36.27
C TYR A 15 49.63 -2.59 36.25
N THR A 16 49.20 -3.37 37.23
CA THR A 16 49.49 -4.82 37.31
C THR A 16 48.21 -5.63 37.06
N PRO A 17 48.31 -6.84 36.49
CA PRO A 17 47.15 -7.71 36.31
C PRO A 17 46.42 -7.97 37.62
N ALA A 18 45.10 -7.82 37.63
CA ALA A 18 44.25 -8.06 38.79
C ALA A 18 43.61 -9.46 38.71
N PRO A 19 43.43 -10.15 39.85
CA PRO A 19 42.73 -11.43 39.89
C PRO A 19 41.25 -11.30 39.46
N GLU A 20 40.69 -12.41 38.96
CA GLU A 20 39.28 -12.47 38.58
C GLU A 20 38.37 -12.39 39.81
N ASP A 21 37.31 -11.60 39.71
CA ASP A 21 36.31 -11.39 40.77
C ASP A 21 35.00 -11.99 40.28
N TYR A 22 34.57 -13.08 40.91
CA TYR A 22 33.32 -13.75 40.56
C TYR A 22 32.21 -13.18 41.44
N ILE A 23 31.14 -12.66 40.82
CA ILE A 23 29.92 -12.27 41.54
C ILE A 23 29.30 -13.56 42.12
N MET A 24 29.53 -13.83 43.40
CA MET A 24 28.83 -14.89 44.13
C MET A 24 27.53 -14.32 44.71
N ASN A 25 26.39 -14.77 44.19
CA ASN A 25 25.08 -14.48 44.78
C ASN A 25 24.95 -15.24 46.11
N GLN A 26 25.32 -14.60 47.21
CA GLN A 26 25.00 -15.12 48.55
C GLN A 26 23.61 -14.60 48.93
N ILE A 27 22.60 -15.46 48.80
CA ILE A 27 21.29 -15.21 49.41
C ILE A 27 21.50 -15.28 50.93
N ARG A 28 21.67 -14.12 51.56
CA ARG A 28 21.64 -14.01 53.01
C ARG A 28 20.18 -14.04 53.43
N SER A 29 19.76 -15.16 54.03
CA SER A 29 18.47 -15.27 54.68
C SER A 29 18.52 -14.52 56.00
N GLU A 30 18.22 -13.23 55.99
CA GLU A 30 17.98 -12.47 57.21
C GLU A 30 16.62 -12.87 57.79
N ALA A 31 16.50 -12.93 59.12
CA ALA A 31 15.23 -13.26 59.77
C ALA A 31 14.17 -12.21 59.37
N PRO A 32 12.95 -12.63 58.98
CA PRO A 32 11.94 -11.70 58.51
C PRO A 32 11.54 -10.74 59.64
N LEU A 33 11.62 -9.43 59.36
CA LEU A 33 11.24 -8.35 60.29
C LEU A 33 9.75 -8.39 60.67
N LEU A 34 8.92 -9.10 59.91
CA LEU A 34 7.48 -9.22 60.05
C LEU A 34 7.07 -10.65 59.75
N SER A 35 6.23 -11.25 60.58
CA SER A 35 5.64 -12.56 60.34
C SER A 35 4.12 -12.46 60.24
N ILE A 36 3.50 -13.39 59.52
CA ILE A 36 2.04 -13.48 59.42
C ILE A 36 1.59 -14.55 60.40
N THR A 37 0.67 -14.19 61.30
CA THR A 37 -0.04 -15.13 62.16
C THR A 37 -1.53 -15.11 61.85
N THR A 38 -2.23 -16.18 62.20
CA THR A 38 -3.68 -16.25 62.04
C THR A 38 -4.35 -16.33 63.40
N ARG A 39 -5.49 -15.67 63.52
CA ARG A 39 -6.33 -15.73 64.70
C ARG A 39 -7.76 -16.03 64.26
N VAL A 40 -8.41 -16.95 64.95
CA VAL A 40 -9.81 -17.25 64.69
C VAL A 40 -10.70 -16.51 65.70
N THR A 41 -11.60 -15.66 65.21
CA THR A 41 -12.62 -14.97 65.99
C THR A 41 -14.01 -15.46 65.59
N LYS A 42 -14.99 -15.32 66.48
CA LYS A 42 -16.37 -15.77 66.20
C LYS A 42 -17.07 -14.92 65.14
N GLU A 43 -16.65 -13.67 64.99
CA GLU A 43 -17.30 -12.69 64.11
C GLU A 43 -16.72 -12.69 62.70
N ALA A 44 -15.40 -12.74 62.56
CA ALA A 44 -14.73 -12.70 61.25
C ALA A 44 -14.07 -14.03 60.84
N LEU A 45 -14.31 -15.11 61.60
CA LEU A 45 -13.67 -16.41 61.40
C LEU A 45 -12.15 -16.28 61.39
N THR A 46 -11.46 -16.58 60.30
CA THR A 46 -9.99 -16.56 60.23
C THR A 46 -9.47 -15.19 59.81
N GLU A 47 -8.84 -14.48 60.74
CA GLU A 47 -8.17 -13.20 60.52
C GLU A 47 -6.65 -13.41 60.36
N LEU A 48 -6.01 -12.70 59.44
CA LEU A 48 -4.55 -12.64 59.30
C LEU A 48 -4.02 -11.38 59.99
N TYR A 49 -2.98 -11.55 60.81
CA TYR A 49 -2.28 -10.48 61.50
C TYR A 49 -0.81 -10.47 61.11
N LEU A 50 -0.25 -9.26 60.94
CA LEU A 50 1.19 -9.05 60.86
C LEU A 50 1.74 -8.84 62.26
N THR A 51 2.65 -9.71 62.69
CA THR A 51 3.33 -9.65 63.98
C THR A 51 4.75 -9.13 63.84
N MET A 52 5.11 -8.21 64.75
CA MET A 52 6.46 -7.65 64.88
C MET A 52 7.30 -8.48 65.86
N PRO A 53 8.65 -8.38 65.84
CA PRO A 53 9.52 -9.09 66.75
C PRO A 53 9.35 -8.60 68.19
N ASP A 54 9.63 -9.49 69.16
CA ASP A 54 9.55 -9.17 70.58
C ASP A 54 10.45 -7.98 70.95
N GLY A 55 9.91 -7.03 71.71
CA GLY A 55 10.61 -5.81 72.13
C GLY A 55 10.51 -4.63 71.17
N PHE A 56 9.83 -4.77 70.03
CA PHE A 56 9.56 -3.66 69.13
C PHE A 56 8.52 -2.70 69.73
N VAL A 57 8.88 -1.42 69.86
CA VAL A 57 7.98 -0.34 70.30
C VAL A 57 7.81 0.66 69.16
N MET A 58 6.58 0.82 68.66
CA MET A 58 6.28 1.84 67.65
C MET A 58 6.42 3.24 68.24
N ALA A 59 7.35 4.03 67.72
CA ALA A 59 7.55 5.43 68.12
C ALA A 59 6.42 6.37 67.64
N GLY A 60 5.58 5.91 66.71
CA GLY A 60 4.45 6.66 66.16
C GLY A 60 3.70 5.84 65.11
N LEU A 61 2.56 6.36 64.64
CA LEU A 61 1.76 5.73 63.59
C LEU A 61 2.52 5.75 62.25
N PRO A 62 2.51 4.65 61.47
CA PRO A 62 3.12 4.62 60.14
C PRO A 62 2.45 5.65 59.21
N LYS A 63 3.24 6.28 58.35
CA LYS A 63 2.72 7.18 57.32
C LYS A 63 2.07 6.34 56.21
N GLU A 64 0.77 6.45 56.06
CA GLU A 64 0.05 5.78 54.97
C GLU A 64 0.35 6.47 53.63
N LEU A 65 0.74 5.68 52.64
CA LEU A 65 0.90 6.11 51.25
C LEU A 65 -0.10 5.31 50.41
N SER A 66 -1.19 5.95 49.99
CA SER A 66 -2.12 5.35 49.04
C SER A 66 -1.66 5.64 47.61
N THR A 67 -1.55 4.61 46.78
CA THR A 67 -1.39 4.76 45.33
C THR A 67 -2.76 5.00 44.68
N VAL A 68 -2.81 5.84 43.64
CA VAL A 68 -4.01 6.02 42.82
C VAL A 68 -4.06 4.84 41.84
N ASN A 69 -4.74 3.75 42.21
CA ASN A 69 -5.03 2.67 41.27
C ASN A 69 -6.11 3.14 40.28
N THR A 70 -5.75 3.30 39.00
CA THR A 70 -6.71 3.51 37.92
C THR A 70 -7.46 2.20 37.66
N ILE A 71 -8.72 2.12 38.09
CA ILE A 71 -9.64 1.04 37.70
C ILE A 71 -10.10 1.34 36.28
N ILE A 72 -9.64 0.55 35.30
CA ILE A 72 -10.15 0.60 33.92
C ILE A 72 -11.54 -0.05 33.93
N SER A 73 -12.59 0.76 34.12
CA SER A 73 -13.99 0.30 34.22
C SER A 73 -14.67 0.03 32.88
N ARG A 74 -14.04 0.44 31.77
CA ARG A 74 -14.56 0.30 30.40
C ARG A 74 -13.44 -0.15 29.48
N ASP A 75 -13.78 -1.01 28.51
CA ASP A 75 -12.85 -1.48 27.48
C ASP A 75 -12.17 -0.29 26.79
N PRO A 76 -10.85 -0.06 26.99
CA PRO A 76 -10.13 1.04 26.38
C PRO A 76 -9.66 0.72 24.95
N THR A 77 -10.03 -0.45 24.42
CA THR A 77 -9.55 -0.92 23.12
C THR A 77 -10.17 -0.10 21.99
N VAL A 78 -9.33 0.68 21.32
CA VAL A 78 -9.69 1.28 20.03
C VAL A 78 -9.68 0.18 18.98
N ARG A 79 -10.88 -0.20 18.51
CA ARG A 79 -11.04 -1.11 17.38
C ARG A 79 -11.13 -0.26 16.12
N LEU A 80 -10.06 -0.29 15.32
CA LEU A 80 -10.11 0.25 13.97
C LEU A 80 -10.99 -0.70 13.16
N MET A 81 -12.24 -0.31 12.91
CA MET A 81 -13.07 -1.01 11.94
C MET A 81 -12.39 -0.84 10.59
N GLU A 82 -11.90 -1.94 10.03
CA GLU A 82 -11.42 -2.00 8.66
C GLU A 82 -12.58 -1.47 7.81
N THR A 83 -12.45 -0.23 7.33
CA THR A 83 -13.45 0.28 6.41
C THR A 83 -13.21 -0.51 5.15
N GLU A 84 -14.08 -1.49 4.87
CA GLU A 84 -14.06 -2.41 3.72
C GLU A 84 -14.25 -1.70 2.38
N GLN A 85 -13.54 -0.61 2.17
CA GLN A 85 -13.28 -0.13 0.83
C GLN A 85 -11.78 -0.24 0.68
N ASP A 86 -11.40 -1.31 0.00
CA ASP A 86 -10.11 -1.50 -0.64
C ASP A 86 -9.92 -0.33 -1.63
N LYS A 87 -9.65 0.87 -1.08
CA LYS A 87 -9.55 2.10 -1.84
C LYS A 87 -8.28 1.98 -2.64
N VAL A 88 -8.45 1.71 -3.93
CA VAL A 88 -7.35 1.68 -4.90
C VAL A 88 -6.54 2.95 -4.68
N SER A 89 -5.29 2.73 -4.26
CA SER A 89 -4.35 3.78 -3.92
C SER A 89 -3.09 3.55 -4.72
N TYR A 90 -2.52 4.64 -5.22
CA TYR A 90 -1.34 4.67 -6.07
C TYR A 90 -0.19 5.32 -5.30
N TYR A 91 0.94 4.64 -5.28
CA TYR A 91 2.12 4.98 -4.50
C TYR A 91 3.30 5.22 -5.45
N PRO A 92 3.68 6.48 -5.70
CA PRO A 92 4.93 6.76 -6.42
C PRO A 92 6.11 6.39 -5.51
N TYR A 93 6.90 5.45 -5.99
CA TYR A 93 8.13 4.97 -5.36
C TYR A 93 9.33 5.56 -6.08
N ILE A 94 10.09 6.38 -5.37
CA ILE A 94 11.20 7.18 -5.89
C ILE A 94 12.39 6.98 -4.96
N MET A 95 13.54 6.58 -5.51
CA MET A 95 14.82 6.45 -4.78
C MET A 95 14.71 5.68 -3.45
N GLY A 96 13.98 4.57 -3.44
CA GLY A 96 13.87 3.71 -2.25
C GLY A 96 12.78 4.11 -1.25
N ARG A 97 11.92 5.09 -1.57
CA ARG A 97 10.88 5.62 -0.66
C ARG A 97 9.57 5.88 -1.38
N ILE A 98 8.46 5.69 -0.67
CA ILE A 98 7.14 6.12 -1.12
C ILE A 98 7.04 7.64 -0.93
N ALA A 99 6.83 8.37 -2.03
CA ALA A 99 6.76 9.83 -2.04
C ALA A 99 5.36 10.38 -1.70
N GLY A 100 4.32 9.53 -1.70
CA GLY A 100 2.96 9.90 -1.32
C GLY A 100 1.96 8.78 -1.55
N SER A 101 0.68 9.08 -1.33
CA SER A 101 -0.45 8.20 -1.66
C SER A 101 -1.51 9.00 -2.40
N TYR A 102 -1.98 8.45 -3.51
CA TYR A 102 -2.92 9.11 -4.44
C TYR A 102 -4.10 8.20 -4.71
N LYS A 103 -5.30 8.77 -4.82
CA LYS A 103 -6.52 8.01 -5.16
C LYS A 103 -6.63 7.70 -6.65
N GLU A 104 -5.99 8.53 -7.48
CA GLU A 104 -6.04 8.44 -8.94
C GLU A 104 -4.62 8.23 -9.48
N ALA A 105 -4.49 7.46 -10.55
CA ALA A 105 -3.19 7.14 -11.14
C ALA A 105 -2.46 8.39 -11.65
N ASN A 106 -3.18 9.43 -12.10
CA ASN A 106 -2.53 10.61 -12.69
C ASN A 106 -1.60 11.35 -11.72
N GLY A 107 -1.99 11.48 -10.45
CA GLY A 107 -1.22 12.20 -9.45
C GLY A 107 0.05 11.46 -9.10
N ALA A 108 -0.04 10.13 -8.97
CA ALA A 108 1.12 9.29 -8.72
C ALA A 108 2.07 9.26 -9.93
N VAL A 109 1.53 9.12 -11.14
CA VAL A 109 2.33 9.09 -12.38
C VAL A 109 3.04 10.43 -12.61
N ALA A 110 2.37 11.57 -12.42
CA ALA A 110 3.02 12.88 -12.57
C ALA A 110 4.22 13.06 -11.62
N VAL A 111 4.09 12.61 -10.36
CA VAL A 111 5.18 12.68 -9.38
C VAL A 111 6.32 11.72 -9.70
N ALA A 112 5.99 10.50 -10.14
CA ALA A 112 6.98 9.52 -10.55
C ALA A 112 7.70 9.95 -11.84
N GLU A 113 7.00 10.60 -12.77
CA GLU A 113 7.57 11.09 -14.02
C GLU A 113 8.61 12.18 -13.79
N GLU A 114 8.31 13.17 -12.94
CA GLU A 114 9.20 14.28 -12.61
C GLU A 114 10.51 13.81 -11.95
N ARG A 115 10.43 12.73 -11.15
CA ARG A 115 11.54 12.30 -10.26
C ARG A 115 12.13 10.94 -10.61
N ILE A 116 11.86 10.43 -11.82
CA ILE A 116 12.36 9.14 -12.31
C ILE A 116 12.03 8.00 -11.32
N GLY A 117 10.72 7.78 -11.13
CA GLY A 117 10.18 6.78 -10.22
C GLY A 117 9.35 5.72 -10.92
N VAL A 118 8.77 4.86 -10.08
CA VAL A 118 7.78 3.85 -10.45
C VAL A 118 6.51 4.07 -9.65
N VAL A 119 5.36 3.65 -10.16
CA VAL A 119 4.07 3.73 -9.47
C VAL A 119 3.58 2.33 -9.18
N LEU A 120 3.25 2.07 -7.92
CA LEU A 120 2.65 0.81 -7.46
C LEU A 120 1.22 1.06 -6.98
N ASN A 121 0.34 0.05 -7.09
CA ASN A 121 -0.98 0.10 -6.45
C ASN A 121 -0.96 -0.56 -5.05
N ASN A 122 -2.11 -0.59 -4.37
CA ASN A 122 -2.29 -1.25 -3.07
C ASN A 122 -2.01 -2.76 -3.08
N LYS A 123 -2.11 -3.41 -4.25
CA LYS A 123 -1.78 -4.84 -4.45
C LYS A 123 -0.30 -5.05 -4.82
N MET A 124 0.54 -4.01 -4.72
CA MET A 124 1.95 -4.01 -5.13
C MET A 124 2.19 -4.34 -6.62
N GLN A 125 1.17 -4.17 -7.47
CA GLN A 125 1.32 -4.32 -8.92
C GLN A 125 1.98 -3.06 -9.49
N LEU A 126 2.89 -3.25 -10.44
CA LEU A 126 3.52 -2.16 -11.18
C LEU A 126 2.48 -1.52 -12.12
N VAL A 127 2.16 -0.25 -11.86
CA VAL A 127 1.22 0.53 -12.67
C VAL A 127 1.94 1.25 -13.79
N TRP A 128 3.09 1.84 -13.50
CA TRP A 128 3.84 2.66 -14.44
C TRP A 128 5.30 2.81 -14.01
N GLU A 129 6.23 2.96 -14.94
CA GLU A 129 7.64 3.26 -14.66
C GLU A 129 8.24 4.26 -15.66
N ARG A 130 9.14 5.11 -15.17
CA ARG A 130 9.85 6.06 -16.04
C ARG A 130 10.88 5.34 -16.90
N GLY A 131 10.80 5.53 -18.21
CA GLY A 131 11.89 5.22 -19.15
C GLY A 131 11.77 3.89 -19.89
N VAL A 132 10.72 3.12 -19.66
CA VAL A 132 10.46 1.87 -20.38
C VAL A 132 9.40 2.11 -21.45
N LYS A 133 9.78 2.83 -22.52
CA LYS A 133 8.92 2.99 -23.70
C LYS A 133 9.78 2.92 -24.96
N GLU A 134 9.53 1.90 -25.78
CA GLU A 134 10.18 1.77 -27.09
C GLU A 134 9.79 2.95 -28.02
N SER A 135 10.62 3.28 -29.01
CA SER A 135 10.33 4.36 -29.97
C SER A 135 9.11 4.07 -30.86
N SER A 136 8.72 2.81 -30.97
CA SER A 136 7.52 2.35 -31.67
C SER A 136 7.13 0.97 -31.17
N HIS A 137 5.83 0.71 -31.02
CA HIS A 137 5.32 -0.60 -30.65
C HIS A 137 3.93 -0.81 -31.26
N SER A 138 3.58 -2.05 -31.61
CA SER A 138 2.24 -2.38 -32.15
C SER A 138 1.82 -3.79 -31.76
N ILE A 139 0.60 -3.93 -31.23
CA ILE A 139 0.04 -5.21 -30.80
C ILE A 139 -0.57 -5.94 -32.00
N ARG A 140 0.26 -6.70 -32.74
CA ARG A 140 -0.13 -7.40 -33.99
C ARG A 140 -1.36 -8.30 -33.86
N LYS A 141 -1.62 -8.85 -32.67
CA LYS A 141 -2.79 -9.71 -32.44
C LYS A 141 -4.10 -8.95 -32.65
N LEU A 142 -4.16 -7.66 -32.31
CA LEU A 142 -5.36 -6.83 -32.43
C LEU A 142 -5.69 -6.46 -33.88
N GLU A 143 -4.70 -6.39 -34.76
CA GLU A 143 -4.90 -6.10 -36.19
C GLU A 143 -5.73 -7.17 -36.90
N ASN A 144 -5.66 -8.42 -36.41
CA ASN A 144 -6.34 -9.57 -36.99
C ASN A 144 -7.65 -9.94 -36.28
N MET A 145 -8.03 -9.19 -35.25
CA MET A 145 -9.27 -9.45 -34.50
C MET A 145 -10.46 -8.79 -35.17
N THR A 146 -11.63 -9.42 -35.02
CA THR A 146 -12.91 -8.84 -35.41
C THR A 146 -13.49 -8.03 -34.26
N TRP A 147 -14.27 -7.00 -34.59
CA TRP A 147 -14.98 -6.18 -33.63
C TRP A 147 -16.39 -5.87 -34.09
N THR A 148 -17.27 -5.55 -33.13
CA THR A 148 -18.62 -5.09 -33.43
C THR A 148 -18.58 -3.66 -33.96
N VAL A 149 -18.99 -3.47 -35.21
CA VAL A 149 -19.15 -2.14 -35.82
C VAL A 149 -20.39 -1.46 -35.25
N THR A 150 -20.24 -0.25 -34.72
CA THR A 150 -21.34 0.48 -34.08
C THR A 150 -21.08 1.98 -34.14
N SER A 151 -22.15 2.75 -34.36
CA SER A 151 -22.08 4.21 -34.41
C SER A 151 -22.35 4.91 -33.07
N ASP A 152 -22.93 4.20 -32.12
CA ASP A 152 -23.50 4.74 -30.88
C ASP A 152 -22.91 4.10 -29.60
N ARG A 153 -22.26 2.94 -29.72
CA ARG A 153 -21.72 2.15 -28.58
C ARG A 153 -20.25 1.80 -28.75
N THR A 154 -19.46 2.76 -29.22
CA THR A 154 -18.05 2.52 -29.53
C THR A 154 -17.23 2.08 -28.31
N LEU A 155 -17.62 2.55 -27.10
CA LEU A 155 -16.95 2.17 -25.85
C LEU A 155 -17.11 0.67 -25.56
N GLU A 156 -18.32 0.15 -25.68
CA GLU A 156 -18.62 -1.26 -25.48
C GLU A 156 -17.93 -2.14 -26.53
N SER A 157 -17.80 -1.66 -27.77
CA SER A 157 -17.02 -2.36 -28.81
C SER A 157 -15.52 -2.40 -28.48
N CYS A 158 -14.96 -1.30 -27.95
CA CYS A 158 -13.58 -1.29 -27.46
C CYS A 158 -13.39 -2.22 -26.24
N LEU A 159 -14.37 -2.32 -25.35
CA LEU A 159 -14.36 -3.24 -24.21
C LEU A 159 -14.41 -4.71 -24.68
N GLU A 160 -15.29 -5.04 -25.62
CA GLU A 160 -15.38 -6.37 -26.24
C GLU A 160 -14.03 -6.77 -26.87
N LEU A 161 -13.39 -5.86 -27.60
CA LEU A 161 -12.06 -6.08 -28.18
C LEU A 161 -11.00 -6.33 -27.10
N MET A 162 -10.94 -5.49 -26.08
CA MET A 162 -9.97 -5.63 -24.98
C MET A 162 -10.14 -6.96 -24.24
N LEU A 163 -11.37 -7.33 -23.89
CA LEU A 163 -11.69 -8.58 -23.20
C LEU A 163 -11.40 -9.81 -24.07
N SER A 164 -11.73 -9.73 -25.37
CA SER A 164 -11.39 -10.77 -26.34
C SER A 164 -9.87 -10.93 -26.49
N TYR A 165 -9.11 -9.83 -26.45
CA TYR A 165 -7.65 -9.85 -26.52
C TYR A 165 -7.04 -10.58 -25.32
N GLN A 166 -7.60 -10.36 -24.12
CA GLN A 166 -7.27 -11.05 -22.87
C GLN A 166 -7.69 -12.53 -22.85
N GLY A 167 -8.41 -12.99 -23.88
CA GLY A 167 -8.89 -14.38 -24.00
C GLY A 167 -10.20 -14.66 -23.26
N ASN A 168 -10.95 -13.62 -22.87
CA ASN A 168 -12.30 -13.75 -22.31
C ASN A 168 -13.32 -12.96 -23.14
N PRO A 169 -13.75 -13.47 -24.30
CA PRO A 169 -14.67 -12.75 -25.17
C PRO A 169 -16.05 -12.57 -24.49
N VAL A 170 -16.51 -11.33 -24.37
CA VAL A 170 -17.81 -10.96 -23.81
C VAL A 170 -18.61 -10.23 -24.87
N SER A 171 -19.85 -10.66 -25.09
CA SER A 171 -20.69 -10.08 -26.15
C SER A 171 -21.19 -8.69 -25.79
N MET A 172 -21.37 -7.85 -26.81
CA MET A 172 -21.97 -6.51 -26.70
C MET A 172 -23.27 -6.46 -25.87
N LYS A 173 -24.13 -7.48 -26.00
CA LYS A 173 -25.41 -7.56 -25.26
C LYS A 173 -25.20 -7.69 -23.76
N GLN A 174 -24.15 -8.40 -23.32
CA GLN A 174 -23.82 -8.56 -21.91
C GLN A 174 -23.21 -7.28 -21.34
N LEU A 175 -22.43 -6.54 -22.13
CA LEU A 175 -21.84 -5.27 -21.75
C LEU A 175 -22.91 -4.18 -21.59
N SER A 176 -23.80 -4.02 -22.58
CA SER A 176 -24.85 -2.99 -22.54
C SER A 176 -26.00 -3.30 -21.56
N GLY A 177 -26.13 -4.53 -21.08
CA GLY A 177 -27.18 -4.94 -20.15
C GLY A 177 -26.92 -4.56 -18.69
N GLN A 178 -25.73 -4.03 -18.37
CA GLN A 178 -25.35 -3.64 -17.03
C GLN A 178 -25.35 -2.11 -16.91
N GLU A 179 -26.23 -1.55 -16.08
CA GLU A 179 -26.20 -0.13 -15.68
C GLU A 179 -25.05 0.13 -14.70
N LYS A 180 -23.85 -0.32 -15.04
CA LYS A 180 -22.64 -0.22 -14.21
C LYS A 180 -21.60 0.66 -14.89
N PRO A 181 -20.76 1.36 -14.12
CA PRO A 181 -19.63 2.09 -14.68
C PRO A 181 -18.65 1.12 -15.35
N VAL A 182 -17.97 1.57 -16.41
CA VAL A 182 -17.02 0.79 -17.22
C VAL A 182 -15.98 0.06 -16.37
N TYR A 183 -15.51 0.71 -15.31
CA TYR A 183 -14.53 0.13 -14.40
C TYR A 183 -15.05 -1.15 -13.73
N GLU A 184 -16.28 -1.14 -13.22
CA GLU A 184 -16.89 -2.32 -12.58
C GLU A 184 -17.16 -3.44 -13.58
N ILE A 185 -17.49 -3.09 -14.84
CA ILE A 185 -17.64 -4.07 -15.92
C ILE A 185 -16.31 -4.77 -16.16
N LEU A 186 -15.21 -4.02 -16.30
CA LEU A 186 -13.89 -4.60 -16.45
C LEU A 186 -13.47 -5.42 -15.23
N GLU A 187 -13.77 -4.96 -14.02
CA GLU A 187 -13.46 -5.72 -12.79
C GLU A 187 -14.22 -7.05 -12.74
N SER A 188 -15.43 -7.12 -13.32
CA SER A 188 -16.25 -8.33 -13.35
C SER A 188 -15.82 -9.34 -14.42
N PHE A 189 -15.35 -8.85 -15.58
CA PHE A 189 -15.09 -9.70 -16.76
C PHE A 189 -13.61 -9.86 -17.11
N SER A 190 -12.75 -8.94 -16.70
CA SER A 190 -11.33 -9.00 -17.01
C SER A 190 -10.64 -10.05 -16.16
N ARG A 191 -9.66 -10.74 -16.74
CA ARG A 191 -8.72 -11.58 -15.99
C ARG A 191 -7.70 -10.78 -15.20
N TYR A 192 -7.60 -9.49 -15.50
CA TYR A 192 -6.56 -8.58 -15.07
C TYR A 192 -7.15 -7.44 -14.26
N THR A 193 -6.31 -6.74 -13.50
CA THR A 193 -6.78 -5.61 -12.68
C THR A 193 -6.98 -4.39 -13.57
N PRO A 194 -8.21 -3.87 -13.76
CA PRO A 194 -8.41 -2.66 -14.55
C PRO A 194 -7.74 -1.45 -13.92
N VAL A 195 -7.28 -0.52 -14.75
CA VAL A 195 -6.69 0.74 -14.29
C VAL A 195 -7.31 1.92 -15.05
N ARG A 196 -7.77 2.91 -14.29
CA ARG A 196 -8.21 4.20 -14.82
C ARG A 196 -6.99 5.11 -14.93
N LEU A 197 -6.78 5.63 -16.14
CA LEU A 197 -5.62 6.47 -16.50
C LEU A 197 -6.10 7.87 -16.88
N THR A 198 -7.25 8.28 -16.34
CA THR A 198 -7.87 9.58 -16.65
C THR A 198 -6.97 10.72 -16.18
N GLY A 199 -6.73 11.69 -17.06
CA GLY A 199 -5.87 12.84 -16.80
C GLY A 199 -4.37 12.58 -16.95
N ILE A 200 -3.96 11.38 -17.37
CA ILE A 200 -2.56 11.10 -17.73
C ILE A 200 -2.33 11.58 -19.17
N THR A 201 -1.15 12.15 -19.44
CA THR A 201 -0.75 12.56 -20.80
C THR A 201 -0.68 11.37 -21.75
N LEU A 202 -0.97 11.57 -23.04
CA LEU A 202 -0.83 10.53 -24.06
C LEU A 202 0.54 9.83 -24.01
N GLU A 203 1.63 10.59 -23.86
CA GLU A 203 2.99 10.04 -23.83
C GLU A 203 3.19 8.96 -22.76
N ASN A 204 2.72 9.23 -21.54
CA ASN A 204 2.76 8.29 -20.42
C ASN A 204 1.79 7.12 -20.59
N VAL A 205 0.66 7.32 -21.27
CA VAL A 205 -0.30 6.24 -21.56
C VAL A 205 0.25 5.25 -22.59
N LEU A 206 1.11 5.70 -23.52
CA LEU A 206 1.77 4.80 -24.46
C LEU A 206 2.71 3.78 -23.80
N TYR A 207 3.09 3.98 -22.53
CA TYR A 207 3.74 2.96 -21.71
C TYR A 207 2.98 1.64 -21.75
N PHE A 208 1.66 1.66 -21.50
CA PHE A 208 0.82 0.46 -21.45
C PHE A 208 0.81 -0.26 -22.80
N VAL A 209 0.72 0.51 -23.90
CA VAL A 209 0.78 -0.03 -25.27
C VAL A 209 2.15 -0.67 -25.54
N SER A 210 3.23 -0.03 -25.10
CA SER A 210 4.60 -0.58 -25.23
C SER A 210 4.81 -1.86 -24.41
N SER A 211 4.09 -2.01 -23.30
CA SER A 211 4.04 -3.24 -22.50
C SER A 211 3.05 -4.28 -23.05
N GLY A 212 2.55 -4.10 -24.28
CA GLY A 212 1.63 -5.02 -24.95
C GLY A 212 0.17 -4.94 -24.47
N LYS A 213 -0.21 -3.89 -23.73
CA LYS A 213 -1.58 -3.70 -23.21
C LYS A 213 -2.28 -2.61 -24.01
N PRO A 214 -3.36 -2.92 -24.76
CA PRO A 214 -4.08 -1.90 -25.49
C PRO A 214 -4.75 -0.91 -24.53
N VAL A 215 -5.04 0.29 -25.02
CA VAL A 215 -5.65 1.36 -24.23
C VAL A 215 -6.95 1.82 -24.88
N ILE A 216 -8.04 1.82 -24.12
CA ILE A 216 -9.28 2.47 -24.52
C ILE A 216 -9.13 3.97 -24.26
N ALA A 217 -9.38 4.78 -25.28
CA ALA A 217 -9.28 6.23 -25.23
C ALA A 217 -10.60 6.87 -25.65
N MET A 218 -11.15 7.74 -24.81
CA MET A 218 -12.33 8.52 -25.17
C MET A 218 -11.95 9.65 -26.12
N THR A 219 -12.70 9.79 -27.22
CA THR A 219 -12.54 10.90 -28.18
C THR A 219 -13.51 12.05 -27.91
N ASN A 220 -14.58 11.78 -27.16
CA ASN A 220 -15.52 12.74 -26.60
C ASN A 220 -16.27 12.08 -25.42
N THR A 221 -17.37 12.66 -24.96
CA THR A 221 -18.15 12.11 -23.83
C THR A 221 -18.84 10.77 -24.11
N LYS A 222 -18.93 10.35 -25.38
CA LYS A 222 -19.67 9.15 -25.83
C LYS A 222 -18.79 8.20 -26.65
N ASP A 223 -18.02 8.73 -27.59
CA ASP A 223 -17.25 7.92 -28.53
C ASP A 223 -15.86 7.55 -27.98
N ALA A 224 -15.41 6.33 -28.24
CA ALA A 224 -14.13 5.78 -27.82
C ALA A 224 -13.43 5.06 -28.99
N VAL A 225 -12.11 4.97 -28.88
CA VAL A 225 -11.23 4.24 -29.80
C VAL A 225 -10.27 3.37 -29.00
N LEU A 226 -9.73 2.32 -29.62
CA LEU A 226 -8.73 1.45 -28.99
C LEU A 226 -7.35 1.75 -29.58
N ILE A 227 -6.44 2.28 -28.77
CA ILE A 227 -5.03 2.47 -29.12
C ILE A 227 -4.33 1.13 -28.95
N TYR A 228 -3.73 0.62 -30.02
CA TYR A 228 -3.02 -0.67 -30.02
C TYR A 228 -1.58 -0.56 -30.49
N GLY A 229 -1.15 0.61 -30.94
CA GLY A 229 0.22 0.85 -31.36
C GLY A 229 0.54 2.32 -31.54
N TYR A 230 1.82 2.60 -31.68
CA TYR A 230 2.35 3.92 -32.01
C TYR A 230 3.72 3.80 -32.70
N ASP A 231 4.06 4.81 -33.47
CA ASP A 231 5.40 5.06 -33.97
C ASP A 231 5.80 6.52 -33.67
N ALA A 232 6.93 6.99 -34.21
CA ALA A 232 7.41 8.34 -33.98
C ALA A 232 6.45 9.44 -34.48
N PHE A 233 5.57 9.13 -35.43
CA PHE A 233 4.71 10.09 -36.12
C PHE A 233 3.23 9.81 -35.95
N ASN A 234 2.83 8.57 -35.64
CA ASN A 234 1.44 8.13 -35.69
C ASN A 234 1.06 7.29 -34.48
N LEU A 235 -0.21 7.41 -34.11
CA LEU A 235 -0.95 6.45 -33.29
C LEU A 235 -1.67 5.47 -34.20
N MET A 236 -1.66 4.21 -33.82
CA MET A 236 -2.45 3.16 -34.47
C MET A 236 -3.67 2.89 -33.59
N ILE A 237 -4.85 3.17 -34.14
CA ILE A 237 -6.11 3.07 -33.41
C ILE A 237 -7.11 2.19 -34.17
N ILE A 238 -7.96 1.50 -33.44
CA ILE A 238 -9.18 0.89 -33.97
C ILE A 238 -10.35 1.80 -33.66
N ASN A 239 -11.10 2.17 -34.70
CA ASN A 239 -12.27 3.02 -34.61
C ASN A 239 -13.55 2.20 -34.92
N PRO A 240 -14.31 1.77 -33.90
CA PRO A 240 -15.51 0.95 -34.10
C PRO A 240 -16.59 1.61 -34.95
N LYS A 241 -16.64 2.95 -34.97
CA LYS A 241 -17.63 3.75 -35.71
C LYS A 241 -17.35 3.77 -37.20
N ARG A 242 -16.06 3.82 -37.56
CA ARG A 242 -15.60 3.86 -38.96
C ARG A 242 -15.34 2.47 -39.53
N ASN A 243 -15.34 1.44 -38.68
CA ASN A 243 -14.94 0.07 -39.01
C ASN A 243 -13.53 0.00 -39.62
N THR A 244 -12.58 0.74 -39.04
CA THR A 244 -11.22 0.82 -39.56
C THR A 244 -10.20 0.76 -38.44
N ALA A 245 -9.12 0.00 -38.67
CA ALA A 245 -7.84 0.25 -38.05
C ALA A 245 -7.14 1.36 -38.84
N GLU A 246 -6.93 2.52 -38.22
CA GLU A 246 -6.38 3.71 -38.88
C GLU A 246 -5.17 4.26 -38.14
N LYS A 247 -4.34 5.00 -38.88
CA LYS A 247 -3.24 5.77 -38.34
C LYS A 247 -3.67 7.22 -38.16
N VAL A 248 -3.52 7.74 -36.96
CA VAL A 248 -3.78 9.14 -36.62
C VAL A 248 -2.45 9.81 -36.32
N GLY A 249 -2.21 11.02 -36.82
CA GLY A 249 -0.99 11.76 -36.51
C GLY A 249 -0.82 11.91 -34.99
N MET A 250 0.42 11.75 -34.50
CA MET A 250 0.71 11.76 -33.05
C MET A 250 0.22 13.05 -32.38
N GLN A 251 0.47 14.20 -33.03
CA GLN A 251 0.04 15.50 -32.53
C GLN A 251 -1.49 15.66 -32.58
N ASP A 252 -2.13 15.24 -33.68
CA ASP A 252 -3.59 15.30 -33.81
C ASP A 252 -4.28 14.42 -32.76
N GLY A 253 -3.75 13.23 -32.52
CA GLY A 253 -4.23 12.31 -31.49
C GLY A 253 -4.07 12.90 -30.09
N LYS A 254 -2.91 13.50 -29.79
CA LYS A 254 -2.67 14.20 -28.52
C LYS A 254 -3.73 15.29 -28.29
N GLU A 255 -3.93 16.18 -29.25
CA GLU A 255 -4.91 17.26 -29.12
C GLU A 255 -6.35 16.74 -29.02
N MET A 256 -6.68 15.68 -29.75
CA MET A 256 -8.00 15.03 -29.70
C MET A 256 -8.30 14.52 -28.29
N PHE A 257 -7.37 13.77 -27.69
CA PHE A 257 -7.57 13.20 -26.35
C PHE A 257 -7.50 14.26 -25.25
N GLU A 258 -6.64 15.28 -25.37
CA GLU A 258 -6.59 16.40 -24.43
C GLU A 258 -7.92 17.16 -24.40
N LYS A 259 -8.53 17.44 -25.55
CA LYS A 259 -9.87 18.05 -25.65
C LYS A 259 -10.97 17.18 -25.03
N ALA A 260 -10.80 15.86 -25.06
CA ALA A 260 -11.73 14.92 -24.44
C ALA A 260 -11.46 14.69 -22.93
N GLY A 261 -10.49 15.39 -22.34
CA GLY A 261 -10.15 15.28 -20.91
C GLY A 261 -9.19 14.13 -20.58
N ASN A 262 -8.46 13.60 -21.57
CA ASN A 262 -7.49 12.52 -21.41
C ASN A 262 -8.06 11.32 -20.64
N VAL A 263 -9.23 10.85 -21.06
CA VAL A 263 -9.90 9.72 -20.41
C VAL A 263 -9.42 8.41 -21.04
N PHE A 264 -8.54 7.72 -20.33
CA PHE A 264 -7.93 6.47 -20.76
C PHE A 264 -8.20 5.33 -19.78
N ILE A 265 -8.30 4.10 -20.29
CA ILE A 265 -8.50 2.88 -19.50
C ILE A 265 -7.64 1.76 -20.08
N SER A 266 -6.95 1.02 -19.21
CA SER A 266 -6.22 -0.20 -19.55
C SER A 266 -6.30 -1.18 -18.37
N TYR A 267 -5.34 -2.11 -18.25
CA TYR A 267 -5.29 -3.09 -17.17
C TYR A 267 -3.84 -3.41 -16.75
N LEU A 268 -3.69 -4.11 -15.63
CA LEU A 268 -2.44 -4.55 -15.01
C LEU A 268 -2.46 -6.07 -14.84
N ASP A 269 -1.30 -6.71 -14.97
CA ASP A 269 -1.17 -8.17 -14.80
C ASP A 269 -1.43 -8.64 -13.37
#